data_AF-A0A841WMV8-F1
#
_entry.id   AF-A0A841WMV8-F1
#
_cell.length_a   1.000
_cell.length_b   1.000
_cell.length_c   1.000
_cell.angle_alpha   90.00
_cell.angle_beta   90.00
_cell.angle_gamma   90.00
#
_symmetry.space_group_name_H-M   'P 1'
#
loop_
_entity.id
_entity.type
_entity.pdbx_description
1 polymer ?
#
loop_
_entity_poly.entity_id
_entity_poly.type
_entity_poly.pdbx_seq_one_letter_code
_entity_poly.pdbx_strand_id
1 'polypeptide(L)'
;MDPITVATIALTLIATKATEKVGEKLGEGAIASTKNLLEVLRRKSPDTVKRLESSNANTPNVIDVEIIEEVQRLAEAEPEVQAALNATVEAMQQQFGGVINQGKLAEKIGFVFQGGYNPVKIDKFEL
;
A
#
# COMPACT_ATOMS: atom_id res chain seq x y z
N MET A 1 1.53 -1.18 12.42
CA MET A 1 1.66 -0.64 11.06
C MET A 1 0.40 0.14 10.76
N ASP A 2 0.52 1.28 10.10
CA ASP A 2 -0.64 2.11 9.79
C ASP A 2 -1.59 1.38 8.80
N PRO A 3 -2.93 1.48 8.98
CA PRO A 3 -3.90 0.80 8.11
C PRO A 3 -3.84 1.26 6.65
N ILE A 4 -3.63 2.54 6.40
CA ILE A 4 -3.57 3.12 5.05
C ILE A 4 -2.43 2.45 4.27
N THR A 5 -1.30 2.31 4.95
CA THR A 5 -0.11 1.64 4.43
C THR A 5 -0.40 0.21 3.94
N VAL A 6 -1.25 -0.54 4.66
CA VAL A 6 -1.68 -1.90 4.25
C VAL A 6 -2.45 -1.84 2.94
N ALA A 7 -3.43 -0.95 2.86
CA ALA A 7 -4.27 -0.79 1.68
C ALA A 7 -3.45 -0.31 0.47
N THR A 8 -2.45 0.56 0.68
CA THR A 8 -1.53 0.98 -0.38
C THR A 8 -0.71 -0.19 -0.93
N ILE A 9 -0.30 -1.18 -0.13
CA ILE A 9 0.32 -2.40 -0.67
C ILE A 9 -0.62 -3.17 -1.58
N ALA A 10 -1.84 -3.40 -1.11
CA ALA A 10 -2.82 -4.12 -1.90
C ALA A 10 -3.04 -3.38 -3.23
N LEU A 11 -3.16 -2.04 -3.18
CA LEU A 11 -3.26 -1.20 -4.36
C LEU A 11 -2.08 -1.37 -5.31
N THR A 12 -0.84 -1.28 -4.82
CA THR A 12 0.36 -1.44 -5.66
C THR A 12 0.41 -2.82 -6.33
N LEU A 13 0.06 -3.88 -5.60
CA LEU A 13 0.01 -5.24 -6.16
C LEU A 13 -0.97 -5.37 -7.32
N ILE A 14 -2.18 -4.81 -7.16
CA ILE A 14 -3.21 -4.87 -8.20
C ILE A 14 -2.88 -3.92 -9.35
N ALA A 15 -2.42 -2.70 -9.06
CA ALA A 15 -2.11 -1.68 -10.04
C ALA A 15 -0.96 -2.12 -10.95
N THR A 16 0.09 -2.70 -10.39
CA THR A 16 1.30 -3.12 -11.14
C THR A 16 1.09 -4.40 -11.94
N LYS A 17 -0.15 -4.92 -11.96
CA LYS A 17 -0.54 -6.15 -12.68
C LYS A 17 0.38 -7.32 -12.38
N ALA A 18 0.90 -7.40 -11.17
CA ALA A 18 1.58 -8.59 -10.65
C ALA A 18 0.54 -9.69 -10.36
N THR A 19 -0.28 -10.02 -11.36
CA THR A 19 -1.53 -10.79 -11.25
C THR A 19 -1.29 -12.18 -10.69
N GLU A 20 -0.15 -12.78 -11.02
CA GLU A 20 0.33 -14.05 -10.46
C GLU A 20 0.53 -13.96 -8.94
N LYS A 21 1.07 -12.84 -8.43
CA LYS A 21 1.22 -12.60 -6.99
C LYS A 21 -0.08 -12.15 -6.34
N VAL A 22 -0.94 -11.43 -7.05
CA VAL A 22 -2.24 -10.98 -6.52
C VAL A 22 -3.11 -12.17 -6.14
N GLY A 23 -3.26 -13.16 -7.03
CA GLY A 23 -4.09 -14.34 -6.74
C GLY A 23 -3.51 -15.27 -5.67
N GLU A 24 -2.17 -15.33 -5.54
CA GLU A 24 -1.52 -16.14 -4.51
C GLU A 24 -1.50 -15.46 -3.14
N LYS A 25 -1.34 -14.12 -3.09
CA LYS A 25 -1.13 -13.36 -1.85
C LYS A 25 -2.38 -12.69 -1.31
N LEU A 26 -3.39 -12.42 -2.15
CA LEU A 26 -4.63 -11.74 -1.77
C LEU A 26 -5.83 -12.67 -2.04
N GLY A 27 -6.74 -12.75 -1.08
CA GLY A 27 -8.02 -13.42 -1.23
C GLY A 27 -9.00 -12.58 -2.03
N GLU A 28 -10.05 -13.22 -2.56
CA GLU A 28 -11.04 -12.57 -3.44
C GLU A 28 -11.68 -11.32 -2.83
N GLY A 29 -11.99 -11.32 -1.53
CA GLY A 29 -12.54 -10.15 -0.84
C GLY A 29 -11.58 -8.96 -0.77
N ALA A 30 -10.29 -9.23 -0.52
CA ALA A 30 -9.25 -8.20 -0.54
C ALA A 30 -9.02 -7.68 -1.97
N ILE A 31 -9.02 -8.58 -2.96
CA ILE A 31 -8.90 -8.21 -4.38
C ILE A 31 -10.05 -7.31 -4.82
N ALA A 32 -11.29 -7.69 -4.52
CA ALA A 32 -12.47 -6.93 -4.90
C ALA A 32 -12.49 -5.54 -4.28
N SER A 33 -12.24 -5.45 -2.97
CA SER A 33 -12.22 -4.16 -2.24
C SER A 33 -11.11 -3.24 -2.75
N THR A 34 -9.93 -3.81 -2.99
CA THR A 34 -8.78 -3.05 -3.51
C THR A 34 -9.00 -2.59 -4.95
N LYS A 35 -9.64 -3.41 -5.81
CA LYS A 35 -10.02 -3.00 -7.18
C LYS A 35 -10.98 -1.82 -7.14
N ASN A 36 -11.98 -1.88 -6.26
CA ASN A 36 -12.90 -0.76 -6.06
C ASN A 36 -12.16 0.51 -5.63
N LEU A 37 -11.25 0.41 -4.66
CA LEU A 37 -10.40 1.55 -4.26
C LEU A 37 -9.55 2.08 -5.42
N LEU A 38 -8.97 1.20 -6.24
CA LEU A 38 -8.20 1.59 -7.42
C LEU A 38 -9.06 2.33 -8.46
N GLU A 39 -10.30 1.90 -8.67
CA GLU A 39 -11.24 2.56 -9.58
C GLU A 39 -11.69 3.92 -9.06
N VAL A 40 -11.97 4.04 -7.75
CA VAL A 40 -12.25 5.33 -7.11
C VAL A 40 -11.06 6.28 -7.25
N LEU A 41 -9.85 5.81 -6.92
CA LEU A 41 -8.62 6.58 -7.09
C LEU A 41 -8.39 6.95 -8.55
N ARG A 42 -8.62 6.08 -9.52
CA ARG A 42 -8.45 6.39 -10.93
C ARG A 42 -9.39 7.51 -11.40
N ARG A 43 -10.60 7.58 -10.84
CA ARG A 43 -11.56 8.65 -11.15
C ARG A 43 -11.20 9.98 -10.49
N LYS A 44 -10.66 9.95 -9.27
CA LYS A 44 -10.37 11.16 -8.46
C LYS A 44 -8.96 11.70 -8.65
N SER A 45 -7.98 10.81 -8.75
CA SER A 45 -6.56 11.09 -8.94
C SER A 45 -5.90 10.04 -9.87
N PRO A 46 -6.08 10.18 -11.20
CA PRO A 46 -5.47 9.27 -12.16
C PRO A 46 -3.93 9.29 -12.10
N ASP A 47 -3.32 10.41 -11.69
CA ASP A 47 -1.88 10.54 -11.52
C ASP A 47 -1.33 9.67 -10.38
N THR A 48 -2.03 9.61 -9.25
CA THR A 48 -1.66 8.70 -8.14
C THR A 48 -1.69 7.25 -8.59
N VAL A 49 -2.67 6.87 -9.43
CA VAL A 49 -2.73 5.51 -10.00
C VAL A 49 -1.55 5.23 -10.92
N LYS A 50 -1.15 6.17 -11.78
CA LYS A 50 0.04 6.00 -12.64
C LYS A 50 1.32 5.83 -11.81
N ARG A 51 1.44 6.55 -10.69
CA ARG A 51 2.56 6.39 -9.75
C ARG A 51 2.56 5.01 -9.10
N LEU A 52 1.39 4.52 -8.67
CA LEU A 52 1.24 3.14 -8.16
C LEU A 52 1.66 2.10 -9.20
N GLU A 53 1.20 2.23 -10.44
CA GLU A 53 1.55 1.35 -11.56
C GLU A 53 3.07 1.35 -11.84
N SER A 54 3.74 2.49 -11.61
CA SER A 54 5.18 2.67 -11.84
C SER A 54 6.06 2.32 -10.63
N SER A 55 5.50 2.28 -9.42
CA SER A 55 6.25 2.08 -8.16
C SER A 55 6.97 0.73 -8.13
N ASN A 56 6.35 -0.32 -8.67
CA ASN A 56 6.93 -1.66 -8.72
C ASN A 56 7.83 -1.90 -9.95
N ALA A 57 7.95 -0.92 -10.86
CA ALA A 57 8.76 -1.06 -12.08
C ALA A 57 10.26 -0.91 -11.81
N ASN A 58 10.65 -0.10 -10.82
CA ASN A 58 12.06 0.17 -10.51
C ASN A 58 12.54 -0.57 -9.25
N THR A 59 11.66 -0.74 -8.25
CA THR A 59 12.02 -1.41 -6.99
C THR A 59 10.89 -2.36 -6.60
N PRO A 60 10.97 -3.64 -7.01
CA PRO A 60 9.89 -4.57 -6.73
C PRO A 60 9.69 -4.68 -5.22
N ASN A 61 8.43 -4.71 -4.79
CA ASN A 61 8.05 -4.90 -3.39
C ASN A 61 8.41 -3.74 -2.42
N VAL A 62 8.68 -2.54 -2.95
CA VAL A 62 8.87 -1.31 -2.15
C VAL A 62 7.78 -0.30 -2.51
N ILE A 63 7.27 0.43 -1.52
CA ILE A 63 6.27 1.49 -1.71
C ILE A 63 6.86 2.79 -1.19
N ASP A 64 6.85 3.81 -2.03
CA ASP A 64 7.27 5.15 -1.65
C ASP A 64 6.30 5.76 -0.63
N VAL A 65 6.86 6.34 0.43
CA VAL A 65 6.08 7.03 1.48
C VAL A 65 5.18 8.12 0.90
N GLU A 66 5.65 8.80 -0.16
CA GLU A 66 4.90 9.85 -0.84
C GLU A 66 3.60 9.35 -1.50
N ILE A 67 3.53 8.07 -1.87
CA ILE A 67 2.29 7.47 -2.42
C ILE A 67 1.31 7.21 -1.28
N ILE A 68 1.80 6.76 -0.13
CA ILE A 68 0.97 6.52 1.07
C ILE A 68 0.36 7.84 1.55
N GLU A 69 1.17 8.89 1.65
CA GLU A 69 0.71 10.23 2.04
C GLU A 69 -0.30 10.81 1.06
N GLU A 70 -0.14 10.56 -0.24
CA GLU A 70 -1.08 11.05 -1.25
C GLU A 70 -2.42 10.30 -1.20
N VAL A 71 -2.40 8.98 -1.03
CA VAL A 71 -3.62 8.19 -0.81
C VAL A 71 -4.32 8.64 0.47
N GLN A 72 -3.58 8.95 1.53
CA GLN A 72 -4.12 9.50 2.77
C GLN A 72 -4.79 10.85 2.54
N ARG A 73 -4.10 11.80 1.90
CA ARG A 73 -4.67 13.13 1.57
C ARG A 73 -5.94 13.02 0.74
N LEU A 74 -5.96 12.12 -0.24
CA LEU A 74 -7.16 11.87 -1.05
C LEU A 74 -8.29 11.26 -0.24
N ALA A 75 -8.00 10.36 0.70
CA ALA A 75 -9.00 9.79 1.60
C ALA A 75 -9.56 10.84 2.59
N GLU A 76 -8.75 11.80 3.02
CA GLU A 76 -9.21 12.90 3.89
C GLU A 76 -10.06 13.92 3.11
N ALA A 77 -9.72 14.17 1.85
CA ALA A 77 -10.44 15.11 1.01
C ALA A 77 -11.74 14.53 0.41
N GLU A 78 -11.72 13.25 0.02
CA GLU A 78 -12.80 12.62 -0.72
C GLU A 78 -13.42 11.46 0.09
N PRO A 79 -14.68 11.58 0.55
CA PRO A 79 -15.31 10.56 1.39
C PRO A 79 -15.49 9.21 0.67
N GLU A 80 -15.60 9.22 -0.66
CA GLU A 80 -15.66 7.99 -1.46
C GLU A 80 -14.31 7.24 -1.43
N VAL A 81 -13.19 7.97 -1.48
CA VAL A 81 -11.86 7.38 -1.34
C VAL A 81 -11.69 6.83 0.07
N GLN A 82 -12.13 7.57 1.09
CA GLN A 82 -12.09 7.12 2.48
C GLN A 82 -12.85 5.81 2.71
N ALA A 83 -14.08 5.73 2.18
CA ALA A 83 -14.92 4.53 2.32
C ALA A 83 -14.27 3.31 1.64
N ALA A 84 -13.76 3.47 0.42
CA ALA A 84 -13.08 2.40 -0.30
C ALA A 84 -11.76 1.99 0.37
N LEU A 85 -11.05 2.94 0.99
CA LEU A 85 -9.84 2.69 1.76
C LEU A 85 -10.15 1.84 2.99
N ASN A 86 -11.15 2.24 3.77
CA ASN A 86 -11.58 1.50 4.96
C ASN A 86 -12.04 0.07 4.62
N ALA A 87 -12.81 -0.09 3.54
CA ALA A 87 -13.22 -1.43 3.08
C ALA A 87 -12.02 -2.30 2.69
N THR A 88 -11.00 -1.71 2.06
CA THR A 88 -9.76 -2.41 1.71
C THR A 88 -8.99 -2.82 2.96
N VAL A 89 -8.86 -1.93 3.94
CA VAL A 89 -8.23 -2.22 5.24
C VAL A 89 -8.94 -3.37 5.94
N GLU A 90 -10.26 -3.33 6.01
CA GLU A 90 -11.06 -4.35 6.68
C GLU A 90 -10.90 -5.72 6.00
N ALA A 91 -10.98 -5.76 4.66
CA ALA A 91 -10.77 -7.00 3.90
C ALA A 91 -9.36 -7.58 4.12
N MET A 92 -8.34 -6.72 4.18
CA MET A 92 -6.97 -7.12 4.51
C MET A 92 -6.88 -7.63 5.96
N GLN A 93 -7.55 -6.99 6.92
CA GLN A 93 -7.56 -7.42 8.32
C GLN A 93 -8.26 -8.77 8.50
N GLN A 94 -9.36 -8.99 7.80
CA GLN A 94 -10.05 -10.29 7.78
C GLN A 94 -9.15 -11.38 7.20
N GLN A 95 -8.40 -11.08 6.13
CA GLN A 95 -7.48 -12.05 5.53
C GLN A 95 -6.27 -12.38 6.41
N PHE A 96 -5.69 -11.37 7.08
CA PHE A 96 -4.41 -11.51 7.79
C PHE A 96 -4.53 -11.65 9.32
N GLY A 97 -5.75 -11.62 9.85
CA GLY A 97 -6.06 -11.90 11.26
C GLY A 97 -5.95 -10.69 12.18
N GLY A 98 -6.80 -9.68 11.95
CA GLY A 98 -7.13 -8.55 12.85
C GLY A 98 -6.02 -7.51 13.04
N VAL A 99 -4.84 -7.95 13.47
CA VAL A 99 -3.66 -7.09 13.65
C VAL A 99 -2.64 -7.41 12.57
N ILE A 100 -2.53 -6.49 11.62
CA ILE A 100 -1.55 -6.56 10.53
C ILE A 100 -0.26 -5.87 11.00
N ASN A 101 0.83 -6.63 11.06
CA ASN A 101 2.17 -6.10 11.35
C ASN A 101 3.09 -6.26 10.14
N GLN A 102 4.19 -5.50 10.11
CA GLN A 102 5.12 -5.47 8.97
C GLN A 102 5.74 -6.85 8.70
N GLY A 103 6.04 -7.63 9.75
CA GLY A 103 6.59 -9.00 9.62
C GLY A 103 5.61 -9.93 8.89
N LYS A 104 4.35 -10.00 9.35
CA LYS A 104 3.32 -10.82 8.71
C LYS A 104 3.08 -10.44 7.25
N LEU A 105 3.17 -9.16 6.89
CA LEU A 105 3.03 -8.71 5.51
C LEU A 105 4.27 -9.02 4.67
N ALA A 106 5.47 -8.84 5.22
CA ALA A 106 6.69 -9.24 4.54
C ALA A 106 6.71 -10.76 4.30
N GLU A 107 6.27 -11.56 5.27
CA GLU A 107 6.17 -13.02 5.13
C GLU A 107 5.09 -13.44 4.12
N LYS A 108 3.89 -12.84 4.18
CA LYS A 108 2.76 -13.29 3.36
C LYS A 108 2.72 -12.65 1.98
N ILE A 109 3.10 -11.38 1.87
CA ILE A 109 2.97 -10.57 0.66
C ILE A 109 4.33 -10.26 0.03
N GLY A 110 5.41 -10.33 0.80
CA GLY A 110 6.77 -10.07 0.31
C GLY A 110 7.13 -8.59 0.21
N PHE A 111 6.24 -7.67 0.62
CA PHE A 111 6.48 -6.23 0.59
C PHE A 111 7.27 -5.77 1.82
N VAL A 112 8.26 -4.92 1.58
CA VAL A 112 9.06 -4.27 2.63
C VAL A 112 8.83 -2.76 2.60
N PHE A 113 8.66 -2.18 3.78
CA PHE A 113 8.55 -0.74 3.94
C PHE A 113 9.92 -0.14 4.08
N GLN A 114 10.39 0.56 3.05
CA GLN A 114 11.52 1.46 3.17
C GLN A 114 10.98 2.85 3.49
N GLY A 115 10.60 3.04 4.76
CA GLY A 115 10.59 4.39 5.32
C GLY A 115 12.04 4.88 5.27
N GLY A 116 12.28 6.03 4.65
CA GLY A 116 13.62 6.55 4.40
C GLY A 116 14.50 6.39 5.64
N TYR A 117 15.49 5.50 5.55
CA TYR A 117 16.68 5.65 6.38
C TYR A 117 17.27 6.98 5.95
N ASN A 118 17.01 8.04 6.71
CA ASN A 118 18.03 9.06 6.85
C ASN A 118 19.07 8.40 7.75
N PRO A 119 20.23 7.92 7.25
CA PRO A 119 21.29 7.56 8.15
C PRO A 119 21.59 8.84 8.93
N VAL A 120 21.24 8.86 10.21
CA VAL A 120 21.85 9.83 11.12
C VAL A 120 23.34 9.54 10.98
N LYS A 121 24.03 10.40 10.22
CA LYS A 121 25.48 10.43 10.22
C LYS A 121 25.84 10.78 11.67
N ILE A 122 26.16 9.76 12.45
CA ILE A 122 26.81 9.97 13.73
C ILE A 122 28.20 10.45 13.34
N ASP A 123 28.36 11.76 13.23
CA ASP A 123 29.69 12.36 13.22
C ASP A 123 30.35 11.97 14.54
N LYS A 124 31.28 11.03 14.38
CA LYS A 124 32.30 10.54 15.31
C LYS A 124 32.47 11.45 16.54
N PHE A 125 32.15 10.94 17.72
CA PHE A 125 32.65 11.54 18.97
C PHE A 125 34.17 11.34 18.98
N GLU A 126 34.92 12.40 18.70
CA GLU A 126 36.34 12.46 19.01
C GLU A 126 36.47 12.64 20.53
N LEU A 127 37.06 11.65 21.19
CA LEU A 127 37.47 11.67 22.60
C LEU A 127 38.85 12.32 22.74
#